data_AF-A0AA37PQ85-F1
#
_entry.id   AF-A0AA37PQ85-F1
#
_cell.length_a   1.000
_cell.length_b   1.000
_cell.length_c   1.000
_cell.angle_alpha   90.00
_cell.angle_beta   90.00
_cell.angle_gamma   90.00
#
_symmetry.space_group_name_H-M   'P 1'
#
loop_
_entity.id
_entity.type
_entity.pdbx_description
1 polymer ?
#
loop_
_entity_poly.entity_id
_entity_poly.type
_entity_poly.pdbx_seq_one_letter_code
_entity_poly.pdbx_strand_id
1 'polypeptide(L)'
;MTHKEVLEPNAGHPITIAPTQGRVQVRVNGEVVADTTAALELREATIPAVQYIPRSDVAQDRLTRTETVSYCPFKGDASYYAVTTSAGDTVEDVI
;
A
#
# COMPACT_ATOMS: atom_id res chain seq x y z
N MET A 1 -6.65 3.24 28.55
CA MET A 1 -6.29 2.98 27.15
C MET A 1 -7.10 3.95 26.31
N THR A 2 -6.45 4.89 25.62
CA THR A 2 -7.12 5.82 24.72
C THR A 2 -7.62 5.04 23.50
N HIS A 3 -8.92 5.09 23.25
CA HIS A 3 -9.50 4.50 22.04
C HIS A 3 -9.03 5.33 20.84
N LYS A 4 -8.48 4.68 19.80
CA LYS A 4 -8.12 5.36 18.56
C LYS A 4 -9.43 5.76 17.85
N GLU A 5 -9.53 7.02 17.44
CA GLU A 5 -10.73 7.56 16.78
C GLU A 5 -10.92 6.94 15.40
N VAL A 6 -12.05 6.27 15.17
CA VAL A 6 -12.43 5.70 13.88
C VAL A 6 -13.47 6.60 13.22
N LEU A 7 -13.24 6.97 11.96
CA LEU A 7 -14.11 7.83 11.16
C LEU A 7 -14.57 7.11 9.89
N GLU A 8 -15.81 7.39 9.49
CA GLU A 8 -16.33 6.97 8.19
C GLU A 8 -16.07 8.04 7.12
N PRO A 9 -15.63 7.66 5.90
CA PRO A 9 -15.54 8.60 4.79
C PRO A 9 -16.87 9.29 4.51
N ASN A 10 -16.82 10.60 4.25
CA ASN A 10 -18.01 11.42 4.02
C ASN A 10 -17.71 12.56 3.04
N ALA A 11 -18.67 13.45 2.79
CA ALA A 11 -18.50 14.55 1.85
C ALA A 11 -17.34 15.51 2.21
N GLY A 12 -16.99 15.64 3.49
CA GLY A 12 -15.86 16.46 3.95
C GLY A 12 -14.49 15.77 3.83
N HIS A 13 -14.46 14.43 3.80
CA HIS A 13 -13.25 13.63 3.58
C HIS A 13 -13.59 12.37 2.76
N PRO A 14 -13.82 12.52 1.44
CA PRO A 14 -14.27 11.42 0.62
C PRO A 14 -13.13 10.42 0.39
N ILE A 15 -13.44 9.13 0.46
CA ILE A 15 -12.57 8.05 0.00
C ILE A 15 -13.33 7.25 -1.04
N THR A 16 -12.73 7.06 -2.20
CA THR A 16 -13.30 6.27 -3.30
C THR A 16 -12.31 5.22 -3.75
N ILE A 17 -12.84 4.07 -4.16
CA ILE A 17 -12.07 2.93 -4.63
C ILE A 17 -12.67 2.49 -5.96
N ALA A 18 -11.82 2.32 -6.97
CA ALA A 18 -12.21 1.82 -8.28
C ALA A 18 -11.17 0.84 -8.84
N PRO A 19 -11.55 -0.10 -9.71
CA PRO A 19 -10.58 -0.92 -10.42
C PRO A 19 -9.67 -0.07 -11.30
N THR A 20 -8.37 -0.26 -11.17
CA THR A 20 -7.40 0.37 -12.07
C THR A 20 -7.53 -0.24 -13.45
N GLN A 21 -7.66 0.62 -14.46
CA GLN A 21 -7.73 0.17 -15.85
C GLN A 21 -6.32 -0.13 -16.36
N GLY A 22 -6.00 -1.40 -16.55
CA GLY A 22 -4.74 -1.86 -17.10
C GLY A 22 -3.84 -2.58 -16.10
N ARG A 23 -2.59 -2.81 -16.51
CA ARG A 23 -1.58 -3.49 -15.69
C ARG A 23 -0.82 -2.48 -14.84
N VAL A 24 -0.65 -2.79 -13.56
CA VAL A 24 0.21 -2.05 -12.63
C VAL A 24 1.42 -2.91 -12.30
N GLN A 25 2.60 -2.32 -12.43
CA GLN A 25 3.86 -2.98 -12.10
C GLN A 25 4.63 -2.10 -11.10
N VAL A 26 4.98 -2.67 -9.96
CA VAL A 26 5.73 -1.99 -8.89
C VAL A 26 7.18 -2.46 -8.96
N ARG A 27 8.12 -1.51 -8.92
CA ARG A 27 9.55 -1.79 -8.99
C ARG A 27 10.30 -1.15 -7.82
N VAL A 28 11.21 -1.91 -7.22
CA VAL A 28 12.16 -1.42 -6.21
C VAL A 28 13.56 -1.70 -6.76
N ASN A 29 14.41 -0.67 -6.83
CA ASN A 29 15.74 -0.74 -7.45
C ASN A 29 15.75 -1.40 -8.84
N GLY A 30 14.71 -1.14 -9.65
CA GLY A 30 14.55 -1.67 -11.00
C GLY A 30 13.95 -3.09 -11.08
N GLU A 31 13.90 -3.81 -9.98
CA GLU A 31 13.35 -5.16 -9.89
C GLU A 31 11.83 -5.13 -9.67
N VAL A 32 11.07 -5.95 -10.40
CA VAL A 32 9.61 -6.05 -10.24
C VAL A 32 9.30 -6.79 -8.94
N VAL A 33 8.57 -6.11 -8.05
CA VAL A 33 8.12 -6.67 -6.75
C VAL A 33 6.63 -6.96 -6.74
N ALA A 34 5.87 -6.40 -7.69
CA ALA A 34 4.49 -6.79 -7.95
C ALA A 34 4.10 -6.51 -9.41
N ASP A 35 3.25 -7.36 -9.98
CA ASP A 35 2.68 -7.21 -11.33
C ASP A 35 1.23 -7.73 -11.33
N THR A 36 0.26 -6.83 -11.54
CA THR A 36 -1.16 -7.16 -11.45
C THR A 36 -1.99 -6.45 -12.51
N THR A 37 -3.10 -7.07 -12.91
CA THR A 37 -4.19 -6.42 -13.66
C THR A 37 -5.44 -6.23 -12.79
N ALA A 38 -5.34 -6.50 -11.49
CA ALA A 38 -6.42 -6.45 -10.51
C ALA A 38 -6.15 -5.40 -9.41
N ALA A 39 -5.32 -4.40 -9.70
CA ALA A 39 -5.08 -3.28 -8.79
C ALA A 39 -6.35 -2.46 -8.58
N LEU A 40 -6.45 -1.85 -7.40
CA LEU A 40 -7.47 -0.87 -7.06
C LEU A 40 -6.82 0.51 -6.93
N GLU A 41 -7.40 1.52 -7.56
CA GLU A 41 -7.05 2.92 -7.33
C GLU A 41 -7.85 3.44 -6.14
N LEU A 42 -7.16 3.91 -5.11
CA LEU A 42 -7.76 4.63 -4.00
C LEU A 42 -7.50 6.13 -4.17
N ARG A 43 -8.57 6.92 -4.10
CA ARG A 43 -8.53 8.39 -4.04
C ARG A 43 -9.08 8.85 -2.72
N GLU A 44 -8.35 9.71 -2.04
CA GLU A 44 -8.71 10.23 -0.72
C GLU A 44 -8.61 11.76 -0.74
N ALA A 45 -9.73 12.43 -0.47
CA ALA A 45 -9.84 13.87 -0.48
C ALA A 45 -9.12 14.51 -1.69
N THR A 46 -8.06 15.27 -1.43
CA THR A 46 -7.25 15.97 -2.44
C THR A 46 -5.84 15.40 -2.61
N ILE A 47 -5.49 14.32 -1.91
CA ILE A 47 -4.16 13.71 -2.02
C ILE A 47 -4.04 12.86 -3.29
N PRO A 48 -2.80 12.68 -3.82
CA PRO A 48 -2.57 11.85 -5.00
C PRO A 48 -3.14 10.44 -4.83
N ALA A 49 -3.70 9.90 -5.92
CA ALA A 49 -4.23 8.55 -5.93
C ALA A 49 -3.12 7.51 -5.68
N VAL A 50 -3.45 6.45 -4.95
CA VAL A 50 -2.53 5.35 -4.65
C VAL A 50 -3.07 4.04 -5.20
N GLN A 51 -2.15 3.14 -5.57
CA GLN A 51 -2.48 1.82 -6.11
C GLN A 51 -2.41 0.79 -5.00
N TYR A 52 -3.54 0.14 -4.71
CA TYR A 52 -3.60 -1.04 -3.85
C TYR A 52 -3.45 -2.30 -4.70
N ILE A 53 -2.41 -3.06 -4.39
CA ILE A 53 -2.03 -4.26 -5.12
C ILE A 53 -2.50 -5.50 -4.33
N PRO A 54 -3.18 -6.47 -4.96
CA PRO A 54 -3.50 -7.74 -4.32
C PRO A 54 -2.22 -8.42 -3.82
N ARG A 55 -2.21 -8.84 -2.55
CA ARG A 55 -1.01 -9.48 -1.95
C ARG A 55 -0.57 -10.75 -2.69
N SER A 56 -1.50 -11.45 -3.36
CA SER A 56 -1.19 -12.62 -4.21
C SER A 56 -0.26 -12.32 -5.37
N ASP A 57 -0.23 -11.06 -5.81
CA ASP A 57 0.49 -10.62 -7.01
C ASP A 57 1.81 -9.92 -6.64
N VAL A 58 2.17 -9.95 -5.35
CA VAL A 58 3.40 -9.41 -4.78
C VAL A 58 4.40 -10.56 -4.55
N ALA A 59 5.68 -10.31 -4.82
CA ALA A 59 6.78 -11.22 -4.50
C ALA A 59 7.01 -11.29 -2.98
N GLN A 60 6.13 -12.02 -2.28
CA GLN A 60 6.08 -12.06 -0.81
C GLN A 60 7.33 -12.64 -0.16
N ASP A 61 8.08 -13.48 -0.88
CA ASP A 61 9.37 -14.02 -0.46
C ASP A 61 10.46 -12.95 -0.28
N ARG A 62 10.24 -11.75 -0.80
CA ARG A 62 11.14 -10.59 -0.68
C ARG A 62 10.72 -9.61 0.41
N LEU A 63 9.55 -9.82 1.01
CA LEU A 63 8.99 -8.90 2.00
C LEU A 63 9.36 -9.32 3.41
N THR A 64 9.89 -8.37 4.18
CA THR A 64 10.05 -8.51 5.62
C THR A 64 9.20 -7.45 6.31
N ARG A 65 8.27 -7.86 7.17
CA ARG A 65 7.46 -6.90 7.94
C ARG A 65 8.37 -6.14 8.91
N THR A 66 8.24 -4.82 8.96
CA THR A 66 8.98 -3.97 9.89
C THR A 66 8.16 -3.71 11.15
N GLU A 67 8.78 -3.08 12.16
CA GLU A 67 8.06 -2.62 13.35
C GLU A 67 7.26 -1.33 13.08
N THR A 68 7.48 -0.68 11.92
CA THR A 68 6.81 0.55 11.54
C THR A 68 5.32 0.30 11.34
N VAL A 69 4.52 1.12 12.03
CA VAL A 69 3.07 1.16 11.91
C VAL A 69 2.61 2.61 11.89
N SER A 70 1.59 2.90 11.08
CA SER A 70 0.93 4.21 11.08
C SER A 70 -0.57 4.01 11.21
N TYR A 71 -1.25 5.02 11.78
CA TYR A 71 -2.70 4.97 11.98
C TYR A 71 -3.38 6.07 11.19
N CYS A 72 -4.42 5.69 10.46
CA CYS A 72 -5.35 6.62 9.83
C CYS A 72 -6.76 6.37 10.39
N PRO A 73 -7.48 7.41 10.85
CA PRO A 73 -8.83 7.23 11.40
C PRO A 73 -9.83 6.63 10.40
N PHE A 74 -9.58 6.78 9.09
CA PHE A 74 -10.43 6.24 8.02
C PHE A 74 -10.01 4.85 7.53
N LYS A 75 -8.73 4.46 7.70
CA LYS A 75 -8.17 3.24 7.10
C LYS A 75 -7.62 2.24 8.12
N GLY A 76 -7.58 2.61 9.39
CA GLY A 76 -7.02 1.79 10.45
C GLY A 76 -5.50 1.82 10.49
N ASP A 77 -4.90 0.70 10.93
CA ASP A 77 -3.46 0.54 11.05
C ASP A 77 -2.84 0.04 9.74
N ALA A 78 -1.84 0.77 9.24
CA ALA A 78 -0.96 0.31 8.17
C ALA A 78 0.26 -0.40 8.77
N SER A 79 0.62 -1.55 8.19
CA SER A 79 1.90 -2.22 8.46
C SER A 79 2.82 -2.01 7.27
N TYR A 80 4.09 -1.77 7.55
CA TYR A 80 5.10 -1.54 6.53
C TYR A 80 6.00 -2.77 6.34
N TYR A 81 6.59 -2.87 5.16
CA TYR A 81 7.47 -3.95 4.77
C TYR A 81 8.74 -3.40 4.10
N ALA A 82 9.86 -3.98 4.50
CA ALA A 82 11.11 -3.87 3.78
C ALA A 82 11.10 -4.82 2.57
N VAL A 83 11.76 -4.41 1.49
CA VAL A 83 12.01 -5.27 0.32
C VAL A 83 13.50 -5.56 0.25
N THR A 84 13.87 -6.84 0.21
CA THR A 84 15.22 -7.27 -0.14
C THR A 84 15.25 -7.71 -1.61
N THR A 85 16.10 -7.06 -2.41
CA THR A 85 16.28 -7.37 -3.83
C THR A 85 17.12 -8.62 -4.01
N SER A 86 17.11 -9.18 -5.23
CA SER A 86 17.97 -10.29 -5.61
C SER A 86 19.48 -9.98 -5.49
N ALA A 87 19.86 -8.70 -5.52
CA ALA A 87 21.24 -8.25 -5.32
C ALA A 87 21.64 -8.16 -3.83
N GLY A 88 20.70 -8.33 -2.90
CA GLY A 88 20.91 -8.23 -1.46
C GLY A 88 20.67 -6.85 -0.87
N ASP A 89 20.32 -5.84 -1.69
CA ASP A 89 19.95 -4.52 -1.20
C ASP A 89 18.61 -4.59 -0.47
N THR A 90 18.53 -3.99 0.71
CA THR A 90 17.27 -3.87 1.46
C THR A 90 16.83 -2.42 1.50
N VAL A 91 15.57 -2.18 1.10
CA VAL A 91 14.91 -0.87 1.19
C VAL A 91 13.82 -0.98 2.24
N GLU A 92 14.00 -0.28 3.35
CA GLU A 92 13.08 -0.26 4.49
C GLU A 92 11.79 0.50 4.18
N ASP A 93 10.68 0.03 4.77
CA ASP A 93 9.35 0.69 4.76
C ASP A 93 8.86 1.14 3.36
N VAL A 94 9.19 0.39 2.32
CA VAL A 94 8.89 0.74 0.93
C VAL A 94 7.55 0.21 0.42
N ILE A 95 6.92 -0.72 1.17
CA ILE A 95 5.58 -1.28 0.92
C ILE A 95 4.70 -1.13 2.15
#